data_AF-A0A450U404-F1
#
_entry.id   AF-A0A450U404-F1
#
_cell.length_a   1.000
_cell.length_b   1.000
_cell.length_c   1.000
_cell.angle_alpha   90.00
_cell.angle_beta   90.00
_cell.angle_gamma   90.00
#
_symmetry.space_group_name_H-M   'P 1'
#
loop_
_entity.id
_entity.type
_entity.pdbx_description
1 polymer ?
#
loop_
_entity_poly.entity_id
_entity_poly.type
_entity_poly.pdbx_seq_one_letter_code
_entity_poly.pdbx_strand_id
1 'polypeptide(L)'
;MTGKILKATHIGSINIGHTDIPCAVLEDGTRLLTQRGFLKAIGRSEKQPGGGAEGLPPFLAAANLKPFINKYLNAPIEPVAFRRSVGGIALGYNAELLPKVCNIYLEARQGGVLNPVQIHIAEECETVIRGLATVGIVALVDEATGYQKVRHKEALQALLDKYLLQEFKAWSKRFPDDFYKEMFRLKGWDWKGMEIGSRPGVVGRYTNDIVYDRLEVGIRKELEKRNPKTEKGNRRARHHQFLTDDLGVPALSQHLHTVIAFMRASSNWEKFKRSLNRALPKKGDKIEVNKDQETNSL
;
A
#
# COMPACT_ATOMS: atom_id res chain seq x y z
N MET A 1 7.84 -9.26 -37.86
CA MET A 1 8.24 -10.68 -37.78
C MET A 1 7.26 -11.39 -36.87
N THR A 2 6.44 -12.29 -37.41
CA THR A 2 5.46 -13.10 -36.67
C THR A 2 6.21 -14.20 -35.91
N GLY A 3 6.83 -13.82 -34.79
CA GLY A 3 7.45 -14.76 -33.87
C GLY A 3 6.43 -15.76 -33.33
N LYS A 4 6.83 -17.03 -33.22
CA LYS A 4 6.01 -18.09 -32.64
C LYS A 4 5.52 -17.69 -31.25
N ILE A 5 4.20 -17.63 -31.06
CA ILE A 5 3.59 -17.38 -29.74
C ILE A 5 3.75 -18.65 -28.91
N LEU A 6 4.60 -18.59 -27.89
CA LEU A 6 4.89 -19.72 -26.99
C LEU A 6 3.72 -20.02 -26.05
N LYS A 7 3.61 -21.29 -25.64
CA LYS A 7 2.55 -21.77 -24.74
C LYS A 7 3.04 -21.80 -23.29
N ALA A 8 2.19 -21.38 -22.36
CA ALA A 8 2.39 -21.58 -20.94
C ALA A 8 2.25 -23.08 -20.59
N THR A 9 3.30 -23.65 -20.00
CA THR A 9 3.31 -25.03 -19.47
C THR A 9 2.89 -25.06 -18.01
N HIS A 10 3.19 -23.99 -17.27
CA HIS A 10 2.81 -23.82 -15.87
C HIS A 10 2.16 -22.45 -15.68
N ILE A 11 1.12 -22.42 -14.85
CA ILE A 11 0.44 -21.19 -14.45
C ILE A 11 0.32 -21.17 -12.93
N GLY A 12 0.31 -19.97 -12.36
CA GLY A 12 0.12 -19.76 -10.94
C GLY A 12 -0.14 -18.30 -10.64
N SER A 13 -0.08 -17.96 -9.36
CA SER A 13 -0.13 -16.58 -8.92
C SER A 13 0.80 -16.37 -7.73
N ILE A 14 1.33 -15.15 -7.63
CA ILE A 14 2.18 -14.72 -6.52
C ILE A 14 1.41 -13.64 -5.77
N ASN A 15 1.20 -13.82 -4.47
CA ASN A 15 0.63 -12.75 -3.64
C ASN A 15 1.76 -11.91 -3.05
N ILE A 16 1.75 -10.62 -3.32
CA ILE A 16 2.64 -9.65 -2.68
C ILE A 16 1.75 -8.61 -2.00
N GLY A 17 1.66 -8.70 -0.68
CA GLY A 17 0.88 -7.80 0.17
C GLY A 17 -0.61 -8.02 -0.09
N HIS A 18 -1.26 -7.04 -0.70
CA HIS A 18 -2.67 -7.13 -1.08
C HIS A 18 -2.88 -7.40 -2.58
N THR A 19 -1.79 -7.67 -3.31
CA THR A 19 -1.80 -7.82 -4.76
C THR A 19 -1.53 -9.26 -5.18
N ASP A 20 -2.53 -9.84 -5.82
CA ASP A 20 -2.40 -11.09 -6.58
C ASP A 20 -1.80 -10.81 -7.96
N ILE A 21 -0.70 -11.49 -8.29
CA ILE A 21 0.08 -11.33 -9.52
C ILE A 21 0.08 -12.64 -10.30
N PRO A 22 -0.83 -12.81 -11.28
CA PRO A 22 -0.84 -14.00 -12.11
C PRO A 22 0.46 -14.15 -12.90
N CYS A 23 1.01 -15.35 -12.92
CA CYS A 23 2.31 -15.67 -13.52
C CYS A 23 2.27 -16.98 -14.33
N ALA A 24 3.25 -17.15 -15.21
CA ALA A 24 3.38 -18.31 -16.07
C ALA A 24 4.84 -18.67 -16.36
N VAL A 25 5.07 -19.97 -16.60
CA VAL A 25 6.32 -20.48 -17.21
C VAL A 25 5.97 -21.01 -18.60
N LEU A 26 6.69 -20.56 -19.61
CA LEU A 26 6.50 -20.95 -21.01
C LEU A 26 7.27 -22.25 -21.34
N GLU A 27 7.01 -22.80 -22.53
CA GLU A 27 7.65 -24.04 -23.02
C GLU A 27 9.18 -23.96 -23.16
N ASP A 28 9.74 -22.76 -23.28
CA ASP A 28 11.19 -22.49 -23.34
C ASP A 28 11.80 -22.17 -21.95
N GLY A 29 10.98 -22.22 -20.89
CA GLY A 29 11.40 -21.85 -19.53
C GLY A 29 11.32 -20.35 -19.23
N THR A 30 10.86 -19.52 -20.17
CA THR A 30 10.64 -18.08 -19.92
C THR A 30 9.60 -17.89 -18.82
N ARG A 31 9.92 -17.06 -17.82
CA ARG A 31 9.07 -16.75 -16.68
C ARG A 31 8.42 -15.39 -16.88
N LEU A 32 7.09 -15.35 -16.89
CA LEU A 32 6.32 -14.13 -17.12
C LEU A 32 5.41 -13.81 -15.92
N LEU A 33 5.29 -12.52 -15.63
CA LEU A 33 4.18 -11.96 -14.87
C LEU A 33 3.19 -11.35 -15.87
N THR A 34 1.89 -11.55 -15.67
CA THR A 34 0.90 -10.90 -16.54
C THR A 34 1.03 -9.39 -16.47
N GLN A 35 0.81 -8.70 -17.60
CA GLN A 35 0.92 -7.24 -17.66
C GLN A 35 0.05 -6.55 -16.61
N ARG A 36 -1.18 -7.04 -16.43
CA ARG A 36 -2.12 -6.56 -15.40
C ARG A 36 -1.57 -6.74 -13.99
N GLY A 37 -1.10 -7.96 -13.66
CA GLY A 37 -0.53 -8.25 -12.34
C GLY A 37 0.71 -7.41 -12.06
N PHE A 38 1.58 -7.25 -13.05
CA PHE A 38 2.77 -6.42 -12.96
C PHE A 38 2.44 -4.97 -12.63
N LEU A 39 1.50 -4.35 -13.35
CA LEU A 39 1.10 -2.96 -13.11
C LEU A 39 0.49 -2.78 -11.72
N LYS A 40 -0.36 -3.73 -11.30
CA LYS A 40 -0.96 -3.72 -9.98
C LYS A 40 0.09 -3.84 -8.87
N ALA A 41 1.12 -4.68 -9.07
CA ALA A 41 2.21 -4.90 -8.11
C ALA A 41 3.01 -3.62 -7.81
N ILE A 42 3.10 -2.70 -8.78
CA ILE A 42 3.77 -1.41 -8.61
C ILE A 42 2.78 -0.26 -8.33
N GLY A 43 1.55 -0.55 -7.89
CA GLY A 43 0.57 0.48 -7.53
C GLY A 43 0.01 1.29 -8.71
N ARG A 44 -0.02 0.72 -9.91
CA ARG A 44 -0.56 1.37 -11.12
C ARG A 44 -1.86 0.73 -11.59
N SER A 45 -2.63 1.53 -12.34
CA SER A 45 -3.84 1.06 -13.01
C SER A 45 -3.52 -0.08 -13.99
N GLU A 46 -4.38 -1.10 -13.95
CA GLU A 46 -4.31 -2.30 -14.78
C GLU A 46 -4.52 -2.04 -16.28
N LYS A 47 -5.20 -0.93 -16.61
CA LYS A 47 -5.47 -0.51 -17.98
C LYS A 47 -4.43 0.54 -18.38
N GLN A 48 -3.50 0.14 -19.23
CA GLN A 48 -2.69 1.07 -20.01
C GLN A 48 -2.90 0.82 -21.50
N PRO A 49 -3.07 1.87 -22.32
CA PRO A 49 -2.98 1.74 -23.77
C PRO A 49 -1.63 1.10 -24.13
N GLY A 50 -1.64 0.18 -25.08
CA GLY A 50 -0.40 -0.32 -25.67
C GLY A 50 0.35 0.83 -26.37
N GLY A 51 1.67 0.79 -26.29
CA GLY A 51 2.55 1.81 -26.87
C GLY A 51 3.06 2.79 -25.82
N GLY A 52 4.37 2.80 -25.61
CA GLY A 52 5.04 3.89 -24.93
C GLY A 52 6.08 4.52 -25.85
N ALA A 53 6.55 5.70 -25.47
CA ALA A 53 7.53 6.44 -26.25
C ALA A 53 8.92 5.77 -26.14
N GLU A 54 9.70 5.80 -27.22
CA GLU A 54 11.11 5.37 -27.23
C GLU A 54 11.34 3.90 -26.78
N GLY A 55 10.38 3.00 -26.99
CA GLY A 55 10.51 1.57 -26.61
C GLY A 55 10.41 1.31 -25.10
N LEU A 56 9.97 2.30 -24.32
CA LEU A 56 9.70 2.16 -22.89
C LEU A 56 8.19 2.12 -22.65
N PRO A 57 7.70 1.25 -21.74
CA PRO A 57 6.30 1.21 -21.39
C PRO A 57 5.90 2.50 -20.64
N PRO A 58 4.61 2.88 -20.64
CA PRO A 58 4.19 4.16 -20.07
C PRO A 58 4.44 4.29 -18.56
N PHE A 59 4.70 3.17 -17.87
CA PHE A 59 5.13 3.20 -16.48
C PHE A 59 6.60 3.53 -16.24
N LEU A 60 7.41 3.66 -17.28
CA LEU A 60 8.81 4.13 -17.23
C LEU A 60 9.05 5.39 -18.08
N ALA A 61 8.07 5.83 -18.87
CA ALA A 61 8.24 6.93 -19.82
C ALA A 61 8.41 8.33 -19.19
N ALA A 62 8.29 8.47 -17.86
CA ALA A 62 8.38 9.77 -17.20
C ALA A 62 9.83 10.30 -17.25
N ALA A 63 10.00 11.56 -17.67
CA ALA A 63 11.31 12.17 -17.90
C ALA A 63 12.24 12.13 -16.66
N ASN A 64 11.65 12.27 -15.46
CA ASN A 64 12.37 12.23 -14.19
C ASN A 64 12.93 10.83 -13.84
N LEU A 65 12.47 9.77 -14.49
CA LEU A 65 12.98 8.41 -14.31
C LEU A 65 14.13 8.07 -15.27
N LYS A 66 14.27 8.81 -16.39
CA LYS A 66 15.28 8.53 -17.44
C LYS A 66 16.70 8.31 -16.90
N PRO A 67 17.22 9.10 -15.94
CA PRO A 67 18.58 8.90 -15.42
C PRO A 67 18.82 7.52 -14.75
N PHE A 68 17.77 6.92 -14.18
CA PHE A 68 17.85 5.68 -13.42
C PHE A 68 17.58 4.45 -14.29
N ILE A 69 16.87 4.61 -15.41
CA ILE A 69 16.54 3.52 -16.35
C ILE A 69 17.80 2.85 -16.89
N ASN A 70 18.77 3.66 -17.34
CA ASN A 70 19.99 3.18 -17.99
C ASN A 70 20.88 2.31 -17.08
N LYS A 71 20.67 2.35 -15.76
CA LYS A 71 21.40 1.49 -14.81
C LYS A 71 20.88 0.04 -14.83
N TYR A 72 19.61 -0.14 -15.15
CA TYR A 72 18.91 -1.42 -15.02
C TYR A 72 18.44 -2.00 -16.36
N LEU A 73 18.27 -1.16 -17.37
CA LEU A 73 17.60 -1.49 -18.61
C LEU A 73 18.43 -0.99 -19.80
N ASN A 74 18.90 -1.94 -20.60
CA ASN A 74 19.74 -1.68 -21.77
C ASN A 74 19.01 -2.01 -23.09
N ALA A 75 17.75 -2.40 -23.01
CA ALA A 75 16.93 -2.82 -24.15
C ALA A 75 15.49 -2.31 -24.00
N PRO A 76 14.76 -2.15 -25.12
CA PRO A 76 13.33 -1.87 -25.09
C PRO A 76 12.59 -2.89 -24.24
N ILE A 77 11.56 -2.43 -23.53
CA ILE A 77 10.71 -3.29 -22.72
C ILE A 77 9.38 -3.43 -23.45
N GLU A 78 9.19 -4.60 -24.03
CA GLU A 78 7.93 -4.95 -24.68
C GLU A 78 7.26 -6.12 -23.96
N PRO A 79 5.93 -6.10 -23.81
CA PRO A 79 5.20 -7.24 -23.29
C PRO A 79 5.27 -8.40 -24.29
N VAL A 80 5.53 -9.59 -23.76
CA VAL A 80 5.55 -10.85 -24.52
C VAL A 80 4.13 -11.39 -24.62
N ALA A 81 3.67 -11.62 -25.85
CA ALA A 81 2.44 -12.35 -26.10
C ALA A 81 2.66 -13.86 -25.92
N PHE A 82 1.80 -14.51 -25.14
CA PHE A 82 1.86 -15.95 -24.89
C PHE A 82 0.48 -16.59 -24.85
N ARG A 83 0.41 -17.88 -25.19
CA ARG A 83 -0.82 -18.66 -25.12
C ARG A 83 -0.99 -19.22 -23.71
N ARG A 84 -2.09 -18.87 -23.04
CA ARG A 84 -2.45 -19.44 -21.74
C ARG A 84 -2.81 -20.92 -21.87
N SER A 85 -2.71 -21.66 -20.76
CA SER A 85 -3.21 -23.04 -20.69
C SER A 85 -4.72 -23.12 -20.95
N VAL A 86 -5.46 -22.09 -20.55
CA VAL A 86 -6.90 -21.90 -20.80
C VAL A 86 -7.18 -20.44 -21.14
N GLY A 87 -8.02 -20.15 -22.13
CA GLY A 87 -8.55 -18.80 -22.38
C GLY A 87 -7.77 -17.91 -23.35
N GLY A 88 -6.99 -18.46 -24.28
CA GLY A 88 -6.43 -17.69 -25.40
C GLY A 88 -5.10 -16.96 -25.10
N ILE A 89 -4.84 -15.86 -25.82
CA ILE A 89 -3.57 -15.12 -25.76
C ILE A 89 -3.61 -14.09 -24.63
N ALA A 90 -2.50 -13.94 -23.90
CA ALA A 90 -2.28 -12.91 -22.90
C ALA A 90 -0.94 -12.19 -23.13
N LEU A 91 -0.78 -11.03 -22.48
CA LEU A 91 0.46 -10.26 -22.47
C LEU A 91 1.11 -10.34 -21.08
N GLY A 92 2.43 -10.48 -21.06
CA GLY A 92 3.20 -10.52 -19.82
C GLY A 92 4.58 -9.88 -19.97
N TYR A 93 5.15 -9.45 -18.85
CA TYR A 93 6.55 -9.02 -18.78
C TYR A 93 7.40 -10.13 -18.19
N ASN A 94 8.67 -10.19 -18.59
CA ASN A 94 9.64 -11.07 -17.93
C ASN A 94 9.64 -10.81 -16.41
N ALA A 95 9.58 -11.86 -15.61
CA ALA A 95 9.50 -11.74 -14.15
C ALA A 95 10.68 -10.97 -13.54
N GLU A 96 11.87 -11.06 -14.14
CA GLU A 96 13.07 -10.32 -13.71
C GLU A 96 12.96 -8.81 -13.93
N LEU A 97 11.99 -8.35 -14.74
CA LEU A 97 11.76 -6.93 -14.93
C LEU A 97 11.21 -6.26 -13.66
N LEU A 98 10.40 -6.99 -12.87
CA LEU A 98 9.73 -6.41 -11.70
C LEU A 98 10.73 -5.81 -10.70
N PRO A 99 11.74 -6.55 -10.20
CA PRO A 99 12.72 -5.97 -9.28
C PRO A 99 13.53 -4.82 -9.91
N LYS A 100 13.83 -4.88 -11.21
CA LYS A 100 14.53 -3.79 -11.92
C LYS A 100 13.71 -2.50 -11.90
N VAL A 101 12.42 -2.59 -12.23
CA VAL A 101 11.49 -1.46 -12.20
C VAL A 101 11.32 -0.93 -10.79
N CYS A 102 11.17 -1.81 -9.80
CA CYS A 102 11.09 -1.37 -8.41
C CYS A 102 12.33 -0.57 -8.00
N ASN A 103 13.54 -1.04 -8.32
CA ASN A 103 14.77 -0.34 -8.00
C ASN A 103 14.89 1.03 -8.69
N ILE A 104 14.45 1.17 -9.94
CA ILE A 104 14.38 2.48 -10.62
C ILE A 104 13.56 3.48 -9.81
N TYR A 105 12.38 3.09 -9.34
CA TYR A 105 11.54 3.97 -8.51
C TYR A 105 12.15 4.25 -7.14
N LEU A 106 12.80 3.27 -6.52
CA LEU A 106 13.46 3.46 -5.22
C LEU A 106 14.64 4.43 -5.31
N GLU A 107 15.48 4.32 -6.34
CA GLU A 107 16.59 5.25 -6.56
C GLU A 107 16.11 6.64 -6.94
N ALA A 108 15.09 6.75 -7.79
CA ALA A 108 14.47 8.05 -8.10
C ALA A 108 13.89 8.71 -6.85
N ARG A 109 13.32 7.93 -5.91
CA ARG A 109 12.86 8.42 -4.61
C ARG A 109 14.04 8.91 -3.76
N GLN A 110 15.12 8.14 -3.68
CA GLN A 110 16.34 8.51 -2.95
C GLN A 110 16.97 9.80 -3.50
N GLY A 111 16.93 9.99 -4.82
CA GLY A 111 17.37 11.22 -5.49
C GLY A 111 16.40 12.40 -5.33
N GLY A 112 15.23 12.21 -4.71
CA GLY A 112 14.25 13.29 -4.48
C GLY A 112 13.56 13.80 -5.75
N VAL A 113 13.63 13.06 -6.86
CA VAL A 113 13.12 13.52 -8.17
C VAL A 113 11.72 12.99 -8.51
N LEU A 114 11.10 12.22 -7.62
CA LEU A 114 9.75 11.71 -7.82
C LEU A 114 8.70 12.82 -7.64
N ASN A 115 7.74 12.86 -8.56
CA ASN A 115 6.56 13.70 -8.43
C ASN A 115 5.64 13.13 -7.32
N PRO A 116 4.75 13.95 -6.71
CA PRO A 116 3.84 13.49 -5.66
C PRO A 116 3.01 12.25 -6.04
N VAL A 117 2.62 12.13 -7.31
CA VAL A 117 1.83 11.00 -7.85
C VAL A 117 2.69 9.74 -8.08
N GLN A 118 4.02 9.80 -7.94
CA GLN A 118 4.91 8.64 -8.07
C GLN A 118 5.39 8.12 -6.72
N ILE A 119 5.18 8.87 -5.63
CA ILE A 119 5.63 8.48 -4.29
C ILE A 119 5.00 7.15 -3.87
N HIS A 120 3.69 6.99 -4.07
CA HIS A 120 3.00 5.74 -3.73
C HIS A 120 3.52 4.55 -4.55
N ILE A 121 3.95 4.77 -5.80
CA ILE A 121 4.55 3.72 -6.64
C ILE A 121 5.85 3.23 -6.01
N ALA A 122 6.70 4.14 -5.52
CA ALA A 122 7.95 3.77 -4.88
C ALA A 122 7.73 3.04 -3.53
N GLU A 123 6.66 3.36 -2.79
CA GLU A 123 6.26 2.65 -1.57
C GLU A 123 5.83 1.21 -1.87
N GLU A 124 5.02 1.00 -2.91
CA GLU A 124 4.65 -0.34 -3.38
C GLU A 124 5.89 -1.13 -3.86
N CYS A 125 6.78 -0.47 -4.61
CA CYS A 125 8.04 -1.06 -5.06
C CYS A 125 8.95 -1.47 -3.90
N GLU A 126 9.00 -0.70 -2.81
CA GLU A 126 9.75 -1.05 -1.61
C GLU A 126 9.21 -2.33 -0.97
N THR A 127 7.88 -2.43 -0.86
CA THR A 127 7.19 -3.60 -0.32
C THR A 127 7.51 -4.85 -1.13
N VAL A 128 7.45 -4.74 -2.46
CA VAL A 128 7.82 -5.82 -3.39
C VAL A 128 9.27 -6.26 -3.17
N ILE A 129 10.23 -5.34 -3.17
CA ILE A 129 11.65 -5.67 -3.04
C ILE A 129 11.98 -6.33 -1.70
N ARG A 130 11.44 -5.81 -0.59
CA ARG A 130 11.67 -6.39 0.75
C ARG A 130 11.11 -7.82 0.85
N GLY A 131 9.92 -8.04 0.31
CA GLY A 131 9.30 -9.37 0.27
C GLY A 131 10.12 -10.36 -0.57
N LEU A 132 10.51 -9.94 -1.79
CA LEU A 132 11.30 -10.78 -2.70
C LEU A 132 12.68 -11.12 -2.14
N ALA A 133 13.38 -10.18 -1.51
CA ALA A 133 14.71 -10.41 -0.95
C ALA A 133 14.69 -11.51 0.13
N THR A 134 13.68 -11.47 1.01
CA THR A 134 13.55 -12.41 2.12
C THR A 134 13.13 -13.80 1.64
N VAL A 135 12.19 -13.88 0.70
CA VAL A 135 11.81 -15.17 0.10
C VAL A 135 12.95 -15.74 -0.73
N GLY A 136 13.70 -14.89 -1.45
CA GLY A 136 14.80 -15.29 -2.31
C GLY A 136 15.87 -16.06 -1.53
N ILE A 137 16.32 -15.54 -0.39
CA ILE A 137 17.33 -16.25 0.42
C ILE A 137 16.82 -17.59 0.94
N VAL A 138 15.56 -17.66 1.39
CA VAL A 138 14.98 -18.92 1.89
C VAL A 138 14.79 -19.93 0.77
N ALA A 139 14.31 -19.50 -0.40
CA ALA A 139 14.17 -20.36 -1.57
C ALA A 139 15.51 -20.95 -2.02
N LEU A 140 16.59 -20.15 -1.99
CA LEU A 140 17.94 -20.63 -2.32
C LEU A 140 18.46 -21.64 -1.29
N VAL A 141 18.19 -21.45 -0.01
CA VAL A 141 18.53 -22.44 1.04
C VAL A 141 17.73 -23.73 0.84
N ASP A 142 16.43 -23.64 0.54
CA ASP A 142 15.57 -24.80 0.26
C ASP A 142 16.04 -25.58 -0.97
N GLU A 143 16.51 -24.87 -2.00
CA GLU A 143 17.07 -25.47 -3.21
C GLU A 143 18.40 -26.18 -2.90
N ALA A 144 19.34 -25.49 -2.22
CA ALA A 144 20.66 -26.01 -1.88
C ALA A 144 20.61 -27.21 -0.92
N THR A 145 19.64 -27.25 -0.01
CA THR A 145 19.46 -28.36 0.95
C THR A 145 18.56 -29.47 0.42
N GLY A 146 17.88 -29.26 -0.72
CA GLY A 146 16.87 -30.17 -1.25
C GLY A 146 15.52 -30.12 -0.50
N TYR A 147 15.36 -29.27 0.52
CA TYR A 147 14.13 -29.10 1.28
C TYR A 147 12.93 -28.69 0.42
N GLN A 148 13.17 -28.07 -0.74
CA GLN A 148 12.13 -27.75 -1.73
C GLN A 148 11.24 -28.93 -2.14
N LYS A 149 11.74 -30.18 -2.06
CA LYS A 149 10.99 -31.40 -2.44
C LYS A 149 10.01 -31.88 -1.37
N VAL A 150 10.23 -31.50 -0.11
CA VAL A 150 9.46 -31.99 1.05
C VAL A 150 8.60 -30.92 1.71
N ARG A 151 8.87 -29.64 1.46
CA ARG A 151 8.04 -28.54 1.95
C ARG A 151 6.67 -28.50 1.26
N HIS A 152 5.66 -27.99 1.97
CA HIS A 152 4.37 -27.69 1.36
C HIS A 152 4.52 -26.70 0.21
N LYS A 153 3.70 -26.89 -0.85
CA LYS A 153 3.71 -26.09 -2.08
C LYS A 153 3.61 -24.58 -1.82
N GLU A 154 2.86 -24.19 -0.79
CA GLU A 154 2.57 -22.79 -0.44
C GLU A 154 3.50 -22.21 0.65
N ALA A 155 4.53 -22.95 1.09
CA ALA A 155 5.38 -22.54 2.20
C ALA A 155 6.10 -21.19 1.98
N LEU A 156 6.61 -20.94 0.77
CA LEU A 156 7.23 -19.65 0.44
C LEU A 156 6.22 -18.50 0.40
N GLN A 157 4.98 -18.77 -0.01
CA GLN A 157 3.91 -17.77 -0.01
C GLN A 157 3.51 -17.40 1.42
N ALA A 158 3.30 -18.40 2.28
CA ALA A 158 3.00 -18.16 3.70
C ALA A 158 4.13 -17.40 4.42
N LEU A 159 5.38 -17.67 4.03
CA LEU A 159 6.53 -16.95 4.54
C LEU A 159 6.54 -15.49 4.08
N LEU A 160 6.32 -15.26 2.78
CA LEU A 160 6.19 -13.93 2.20
C LEU A 160 5.11 -13.13 2.92
N ASP A 161 3.93 -13.70 3.13
CA ASP A 161 2.80 -13.05 3.80
C ASP A 161 3.16 -12.67 5.24
N LYS A 162 3.81 -13.58 5.98
CA LYS A 162 4.28 -13.31 7.34
C LYS A 162 5.26 -12.13 7.38
N TYR A 163 6.20 -12.06 6.44
CA TYR A 163 7.17 -10.96 6.39
C TYR A 163 6.54 -9.65 5.96
N LEU A 164 5.68 -9.65 4.95
CA LEU A 164 4.96 -8.46 4.54
C LEU A 164 4.10 -7.94 5.68
N LEU A 165 3.42 -8.81 6.44
CA LEU A 165 2.72 -8.41 7.66
C LEU A 165 3.65 -7.77 8.71
N GLN A 166 4.87 -8.28 8.89
CA GLN A 166 5.85 -7.69 9.81
C GLN A 166 6.39 -6.35 9.31
N GLU A 167 6.71 -6.25 8.02
CA GLU A 167 7.16 -5.03 7.36
C GLU A 167 6.05 -3.97 7.38
N PHE A 168 4.81 -4.32 7.06
CA PHE A 168 3.67 -3.41 7.23
C PHE A 168 3.52 -2.96 8.67
N LYS A 169 3.74 -3.83 9.68
CA LYS A 169 3.72 -3.42 11.10
C LYS A 169 4.90 -2.53 11.50
N ALA A 170 6.06 -2.69 10.87
CA ALA A 170 7.28 -1.94 11.16
C ALA A 170 7.33 -0.58 10.44
N TRP A 171 6.92 -0.55 9.17
CA TRP A 171 6.85 0.63 8.29
C TRP A 171 5.62 1.48 8.62
N SER A 172 4.53 0.83 9.06
CA SER A 172 3.47 1.52 9.79
C SER A 172 4.00 1.89 11.18
N LYS A 173 4.59 3.09 11.29
CA LYS A 173 4.10 3.94 12.39
C LYS A 173 2.58 3.89 12.24
N ARG A 174 1.88 3.17 13.13
CA ARG A 174 0.41 2.98 13.06
C ARG A 174 -0.37 4.29 12.86
N PHE A 175 0.28 5.42 13.09
CA PHE A 175 -0.08 6.73 12.56
C PHE A 175 1.07 7.30 11.71
N PRO A 176 0.90 7.46 10.38
CA PRO A 176 1.92 8.07 9.52
C PRO A 176 2.12 9.54 9.91
N ASP A 177 3.33 10.08 9.72
CA ASP A 177 3.65 11.46 10.12
C ASP A 177 2.76 12.48 9.38
N ASP A 178 2.34 12.16 8.14
CA ASP A 178 1.43 12.97 7.33
C ASP A 178 0.07 13.23 7.99
N PHE A 179 -0.46 12.27 8.77
CA PHE A 179 -1.67 12.49 9.54
C PHE A 179 -1.53 13.67 10.51
N TYR A 180 -0.39 13.75 11.19
CA TYR A 180 -0.13 14.82 12.15
C TYR A 180 0.30 16.12 11.45
N LYS A 181 1.06 16.07 10.36
CA LYS A 181 1.39 17.25 9.55
C LYS A 181 0.13 17.93 9.04
N GLU A 182 -0.79 17.17 8.48
CA GLU A 182 -2.06 17.70 7.97
C GLU A 182 -2.96 18.23 9.11
N MET A 183 -2.98 17.57 10.27
CA MET A 183 -3.68 18.09 11.45
C MET A 183 -3.14 19.46 11.86
N PHE A 184 -1.81 19.61 11.94
CA PHE A 184 -1.16 20.87 12.32
C PHE A 184 -1.43 21.95 11.28
N ARG A 185 -1.33 21.64 9.98
CA ARG A 185 -1.68 22.55 8.88
C ARG A 185 -3.12 23.06 9.01
N LEU A 186 -4.09 22.17 9.20
CA LEU A 186 -5.51 22.55 9.30
C LEU A 186 -5.83 23.35 10.56
N LYS A 187 -5.01 23.20 11.62
CA LYS A 187 -5.13 23.92 12.89
C LYS A 187 -4.32 25.22 12.94
N GLY A 188 -3.47 25.48 11.93
CA GLY A 188 -2.56 26.63 11.93
C GLY A 188 -1.47 26.54 13.00
N TRP A 189 -1.01 25.32 13.32
CA TRP A 189 0.06 25.10 14.30
C TRP A 189 1.40 24.86 13.61
N ASP A 190 2.48 25.32 14.25
CA ASP A 190 3.84 25.09 13.76
C ASP A 190 4.24 23.62 13.90
N TRP A 191 4.66 23.03 12.79
CA TRP A 191 5.16 21.67 12.75
C TRP A 191 6.64 21.63 13.16
N LYS A 192 6.92 21.17 14.38
CA LYS A 192 8.29 20.95 14.91
C LYS A 192 8.67 19.48 15.02
N GLY A 193 7.96 18.60 14.31
CA GLY A 193 8.15 17.15 14.36
C GLY A 193 7.37 16.44 15.47
N MET A 194 7.73 15.17 15.71
CA MET A 194 6.99 14.23 16.57
C MET A 194 7.64 14.00 17.95
N GLU A 195 8.56 14.85 18.38
CA GLU A 195 9.24 14.72 19.68
C GLU A 195 8.30 14.99 20.88
N ILE A 196 8.66 14.46 22.04
CA ILE A 196 7.92 14.64 23.30
C ILE A 196 8.05 16.12 23.71
N GLY A 197 6.92 16.82 23.87
CA GLY A 197 6.87 18.26 24.16
C GLY A 197 6.53 19.15 22.96
N SER A 198 6.71 18.66 21.73
CA SER A 198 6.44 19.41 20.49
C SER A 198 4.97 19.38 20.05
N ARG A 199 4.09 18.75 20.84
CA ARG A 199 2.66 18.56 20.49
C ARG A 199 1.73 19.18 21.52
N PRO A 200 0.73 19.97 21.10
CA PRO A 200 -0.36 20.38 21.98
C PRO A 200 -1.05 19.17 22.62
N GLY A 201 -1.32 19.21 23.92
CA GLY A 201 -1.97 18.10 24.65
C GLY A 201 -3.34 17.69 24.08
N VAL A 202 -3.98 18.57 23.31
CA VAL A 202 -5.26 18.33 22.62
C VAL A 202 -5.15 17.37 21.44
N VAL A 203 -3.95 17.13 20.88
CA VAL A 203 -3.74 16.24 19.71
C VAL A 203 -4.33 14.85 19.97
N GLY A 204 -4.12 14.28 21.17
CA GLY A 204 -4.69 12.98 21.53
C GLY A 204 -6.23 12.96 21.53
N ARG A 205 -6.86 14.06 21.92
CA ARG A 205 -8.33 14.20 21.87
C ARG A 205 -8.83 14.22 20.42
N TYR A 206 -8.12 14.93 19.53
CA TYR A 206 -8.46 14.92 18.10
C TYR A 206 -8.25 13.56 17.47
N THR A 207 -7.15 12.87 17.76
CA THR A 207 -6.91 11.50 17.30
C THR A 207 -8.03 10.55 17.72
N ASN A 208 -8.52 10.64 18.95
CA ASN A 208 -9.67 9.85 19.40
C ASN A 208 -10.94 10.16 18.59
N ASP A 209 -11.25 11.45 18.40
CA ASP A 209 -12.45 11.91 17.69
C ASP A 209 -12.47 11.57 16.19
N ILE A 210 -11.32 11.64 15.51
CA ILE A 210 -11.24 11.46 14.06
C ILE A 210 -10.86 10.03 13.66
N VAL A 211 -10.33 9.23 14.59
CA VAL A 211 -9.93 7.84 14.34
C VAL A 211 -10.75 6.88 15.18
N TYR A 212 -10.45 6.75 16.48
CA TYR A 212 -11.00 5.66 17.29
C TYR A 212 -12.52 5.73 17.46
N ASP A 213 -13.13 6.92 17.52
CA ASP A 213 -14.60 7.09 17.59
C ASP A 213 -15.34 6.64 16.31
N ARG A 214 -14.62 6.32 15.23
CA ARG A 214 -15.17 6.03 13.89
C ARG A 214 -14.78 4.64 13.37
N LEU A 215 -13.88 3.94 14.05
CA LEU A 215 -13.41 2.63 13.61
C LEU A 215 -14.49 1.55 13.77
N GLU A 216 -15.03 1.38 14.97
CA GLU A 216 -16.05 0.37 15.25
C GLU A 216 -16.88 0.74 16.49
N VAL A 217 -18.12 0.26 16.59
CA VAL A 217 -18.98 0.56 17.74
C VAL A 217 -18.31 0.05 19.03
N GLY A 218 -18.15 0.93 20.02
CA GLY A 218 -17.60 0.56 21.33
C GLY A 218 -16.08 0.32 21.38
N ILE A 219 -15.36 0.38 20.25
CA ILE A 219 -13.91 0.10 20.19
C ILE A 219 -13.11 1.00 21.13
N ARG A 220 -13.49 2.28 21.24
CA ARG A 220 -12.81 3.23 22.13
C ARG A 220 -12.94 2.82 23.59
N LYS A 221 -14.15 2.45 24.03
CA LYS A 221 -14.38 2.03 25.43
C LYS A 221 -13.57 0.78 25.76
N GLU A 222 -13.51 -0.17 24.84
CA GLU A 222 -12.71 -1.39 24.98
C GLU A 222 -11.20 -1.08 25.02
N LEU A 223 -10.72 -0.20 24.15
CA LEU A 223 -9.33 0.25 24.14
C LEU A 223 -8.96 1.02 25.43
N GLU A 224 -9.89 1.81 25.98
CA GLU A 224 -9.71 2.51 27.26
C GLU A 224 -9.68 1.54 28.45
N LYS A 225 -10.46 0.45 28.41
CA LYS A 225 -10.44 -0.62 29.41
C LYS A 225 -9.13 -1.42 29.38
N ARG A 226 -8.64 -1.75 28.17
CA ARG A 226 -7.36 -2.47 27.99
C ARG A 226 -6.12 -1.62 28.25
N ASN A 227 -6.25 -0.30 28.10
CA ASN A 227 -5.17 0.67 28.30
C ASN A 227 -5.63 1.82 29.20
N PRO A 228 -5.83 1.54 30.50
CA PRO A 228 -6.33 2.53 31.45
C PRO A 228 -5.30 3.63 31.72
N LYS A 229 -5.78 4.78 32.20
CA LYS A 229 -4.90 5.84 32.70
C LYS A 229 -4.27 5.39 34.02
N THR A 230 -3.00 5.71 34.18
CA THR A 230 -2.27 5.62 35.44
C THR A 230 -2.73 6.74 36.39
N GLU A 231 -2.35 6.64 37.67
CA GLU A 231 -2.61 7.67 38.70
C GLU A 231 -2.10 9.06 38.28
N LYS A 232 -1.06 9.12 37.45
CA LYS A 232 -0.50 10.36 36.89
C LYS A 232 -1.24 10.86 35.64
N GLY A 233 -2.39 10.28 35.29
CA GLY A 233 -3.23 10.68 34.15
C GLY A 233 -2.75 10.20 32.77
N ASN A 234 -1.54 9.63 32.67
CA ASN A 234 -0.94 9.12 31.44
C ASN A 234 -1.25 7.64 31.21
N ARG A 235 -1.18 7.18 29.95
CA ARG A 235 -1.32 5.74 29.61
C ARG A 235 0.03 5.09 29.44
N ARG A 236 0.13 3.81 29.82
CA ARG A 236 1.38 3.02 29.72
C ARG A 236 1.73 2.67 28.27
N ALA A 237 0.72 2.48 27.43
CA ALA A 237 0.87 2.09 26.04
C ALA A 237 0.01 2.98 25.11
N ARG A 238 0.15 2.82 23.79
CA ARG A 238 -0.69 3.51 22.78
C ARG A 238 -1.85 2.60 22.37
N HIS A 239 -3.04 3.16 22.16
CA HIS A 239 -4.24 2.36 21.85
C HIS A 239 -4.10 1.46 20.63
N HIS A 240 -3.44 1.92 19.58
CA HIS A 240 -3.20 1.11 18.38
C HIS A 240 -2.40 -0.19 18.66
N GLN A 241 -1.69 -0.29 19.79
CA GLN A 241 -0.96 -1.50 20.21
C GLN A 241 -1.85 -2.65 20.65
N PHE A 242 -3.14 -2.39 20.90
CA PHE A 242 -4.11 -3.38 21.36
C PHE A 242 -5.05 -3.85 20.24
N LEU A 243 -4.84 -3.39 19.01
CA LEU A 243 -5.60 -3.84 17.84
C LEU A 243 -5.03 -5.16 17.32
N THR A 244 -5.91 -6.04 16.84
CA THR A 244 -5.50 -7.32 16.27
C THR A 244 -4.82 -7.10 14.92
N ASP A 245 -3.86 -7.96 14.62
CA ASP A 245 -3.00 -7.79 13.44
C ASP A 245 -3.69 -8.19 12.12
N ASP A 246 -4.68 -9.06 12.20
CA ASP A 246 -5.44 -9.62 11.08
C ASP A 246 -6.58 -8.71 10.60
N LEU A 247 -7.25 -8.01 11.52
CA LEU A 247 -8.44 -7.21 11.22
C LEU A 247 -8.32 -5.78 11.73
N GLY A 248 -7.87 -5.60 12.97
CA GLY A 248 -7.84 -4.27 13.62
C GLY A 248 -6.82 -3.31 13.01
N VAL A 249 -5.61 -3.79 12.68
CA VAL A 249 -4.56 -2.98 12.07
C VAL A 249 -4.90 -2.60 10.62
N PRO A 250 -5.35 -3.52 9.74
CA PRO A 250 -5.81 -3.16 8.40
C PRO A 250 -6.96 -2.14 8.41
N ALA A 251 -7.96 -2.30 9.27
CA ALA A 251 -9.07 -1.36 9.39
C ALA A 251 -8.60 0.04 9.83
N LEU A 252 -7.67 0.11 10.79
CA LEU A 252 -7.04 1.37 11.22
C LEU A 252 -6.30 2.04 10.05
N SER A 253 -5.52 1.28 9.28
CA SER A 253 -4.75 1.80 8.15
C SER A 253 -5.64 2.39 7.06
N GLN A 254 -6.67 1.65 6.64
CA GLN A 254 -7.64 2.11 5.63
C GLN A 254 -8.36 3.38 6.07
N HIS A 255 -8.79 3.43 7.33
CA HIS A 255 -9.43 4.60 7.90
C HIS A 255 -8.48 5.81 7.89
N LEU A 256 -7.22 5.63 8.31
CA LEU A 256 -6.23 6.70 8.35
C LEU A 256 -5.94 7.27 6.96
N HIS A 257 -5.75 6.45 5.94
CA HIS A 257 -5.54 6.94 4.57
C HIS A 257 -6.74 7.75 4.06
N THR A 258 -7.95 7.29 4.38
CA THR A 258 -9.18 8.01 4.03
C THR A 258 -9.25 9.36 4.74
N VAL A 259 -8.94 9.40 6.04
CA VAL A 259 -8.88 10.65 6.82
C VAL A 259 -7.84 11.61 6.27
N ILE A 260 -6.63 11.13 5.94
CA ILE A 260 -5.56 11.95 5.36
C ILE A 260 -6.00 12.54 4.02
N ALA A 261 -6.67 11.76 3.17
CA ALA A 261 -7.22 12.26 1.91
C ALA A 261 -8.23 13.42 2.14
N PHE A 262 -9.15 13.27 3.11
CA PHE A 262 -10.06 14.35 3.49
C PHE A 262 -9.35 15.57 4.06
N MET A 263 -8.29 15.37 4.85
CA MET A 263 -7.50 16.48 5.39
C MET A 263 -6.81 17.26 4.27
N ARG A 264 -6.12 16.57 3.35
CA ARG A 264 -5.43 17.19 2.20
C ARG A 264 -6.40 17.96 1.29
N ALA A 265 -7.59 17.41 1.05
CA ALA A 265 -8.62 18.06 0.25
C ALA A 265 -9.27 19.30 0.93
N SER A 266 -9.00 19.51 2.22
CA SER A 266 -9.63 20.57 3.01
C SER A 266 -8.70 21.75 3.22
N SER A 267 -9.26 22.96 3.06
CA SER A 267 -8.53 24.21 3.28
C SER A 267 -8.41 24.60 4.76
N ASN A 268 -9.32 24.10 5.62
CA ASN A 268 -9.31 24.39 7.05
C ASN A 268 -10.01 23.28 7.86
N TRP A 269 -9.82 23.31 9.18
CA TRP A 269 -10.34 22.30 10.11
C TRP A 269 -11.87 22.10 10.02
N GLU A 270 -12.63 23.19 9.86
CA GLU A 270 -14.09 23.14 9.83
C GLU A 270 -14.62 22.42 8.58
N LYS A 271 -14.07 22.73 7.40
CA LYS A 271 -14.41 22.02 6.16
C LYS A 271 -14.05 20.53 6.25
N PHE A 272 -12.87 20.23 6.79
CA PHE A 272 -12.44 18.85 7.04
C PHE A 272 -13.43 18.10 7.93
N LYS A 273 -13.78 18.67 9.09
CA LYS A 273 -14.70 18.05 10.05
C LYS A 273 -16.08 17.81 9.47
N ARG A 274 -16.62 18.75 8.68
CA ARG A 274 -17.90 18.57 7.99
C ARG A 274 -17.87 17.40 7.00
N SER A 275 -16.86 17.36 6.12
CA SER A 275 -16.70 16.27 5.15
C SER A 275 -16.48 14.92 5.83
N LEU A 276 -15.64 14.89 6.88
CA LEU A 276 -15.37 13.69 7.65
C LEU A 276 -16.63 13.18 8.36
N ASN A 277 -17.40 14.06 9.01
CA ASN A 277 -18.62 13.66 9.70
C ASN A 277 -19.68 13.10 8.73
N ARG A 278 -19.76 13.63 7.52
CA ARG A 278 -20.68 13.16 6.49
C ARG A 278 -20.27 11.80 5.93
N ALA A 279 -18.99 11.64 5.59
CA ALA A 279 -18.50 10.42 4.93
C ALA A 279 -18.22 9.27 5.91
N LEU A 280 -17.78 9.58 7.13
CA LEU A 280 -17.35 8.63 8.14
C LEU A 280 -17.92 9.02 9.51
N PRO A 281 -19.24 8.94 9.75
CA PRO A 281 -19.85 9.36 11.01
C PRO A 281 -19.29 8.57 12.21
N LYS A 282 -19.41 9.14 13.41
CA LYS A 282 -19.01 8.42 14.64
C LYS A 282 -19.89 7.18 14.81
N LYS A 283 -19.25 6.06 15.13
CA LYS A 283 -19.94 4.81 15.39
C LYS A 283 -20.32 4.77 16.88
N GLY A 284 -21.45 5.37 17.24
CA GLY A 284 -22.07 5.14 18.54
C GLY A 284 -22.31 6.36 19.45
N ASP A 285 -22.68 7.51 18.90
CA ASP A 285 -23.55 8.45 19.63
C ASP A 285 -24.60 8.96 18.63
N LYS A 286 -25.86 8.99 19.07
CA LYS A 286 -27.11 9.15 18.32
C LYS A 286 -26.98 9.98 17.04
N ILE A 287 -27.62 9.50 15.97
CA ILE A 287 -27.90 10.27 14.75
C ILE A 287 -28.65 11.53 15.17
N GLU A 288 -27.98 12.69 15.17
CA GLU A 288 -28.68 13.97 15.11
C GLU A 288 -29.31 14.05 13.72
N VAL A 289 -30.57 13.64 13.66
CA VAL A 289 -31.45 14.00 12.56
C VAL A 289 -31.65 15.50 12.66
N ASN A 290 -31.02 16.26 11.78
CA ASN A 290 -31.30 17.67 11.58
C ASN A 290 -32.78 17.79 11.21
N LYS A 291 -33.63 18.17 12.17
CA LYS A 291 -34.97 18.66 11.89
C LYS A 291 -34.84 20.15 11.62
N ASP A 292 -34.57 20.51 10.38
CA ASP A 292 -34.85 21.85 9.90
C ASP A 292 -35.42 21.77 8.49
N GLN A 293 -36.56 22.45 8.33
CA GLN A 293 -37.37 22.73 7.14
C GLN A 293 -38.58 21.82 6.89
N GLU A 294 -39.71 22.20 7.50
CA GLU A 294 -40.92 22.62 6.78
C GLU A 294 -41.92 23.27 7.75
N THR A 295 -41.68 24.54 8.07
CA THR A 295 -42.75 25.49 8.40
C THR A 295 -42.91 26.42 7.19
N ASN A 296 -43.84 26.06 6.32
CA ASN A 296 -44.77 26.96 5.62
C ASN A 296 -45.40 26.22 4.44
N SER A 297 -46.68 25.87 4.55
CA SER A 297 -47.73 26.38 3.64
C SER A 297 -49.08 25.74 3.97
N LEU A 298 -50.04 26.65 4.20
CA LEU A 298 -51.51 26.52 4.34
C LEU A 298 -52.04 26.23 5.75
#